data_AF-A0A518B143-F1
#
_entry.id   AF-A0A518B143-F1
#
_cell.length_a   1.000
_cell.length_b   1.000
_cell.length_c   1.000
_cell.angle_alpha   90.00
_cell.angle_beta   90.00
_cell.angle_gamma   90.00
#
_symmetry.space_group_name_H-M   'P 1'
#
loop_
_entity.id
_entity.type
_entity.pdbx_description
1 polymer ?
#
loop_
_entity_poly.entity_id
_entity_poly.type
_entity_poly.pdbx_seq_one_letter_code
_entity_poly.pdbx_strand_id
1 'polypeptide(L)'
;MFTRVHDIKCALLWFWAVWLSVVVATNGCDLLKHWTILPAWWAFASGNYAAVAKVTSVYPGSSWISVLLFLGVIAWEGLAAILFWRAVVLWMRQREPAYAAVNVAIAVSMSLWAAFLVAEEVYVDFSVSSTHRQLLALSLLTLLVIHLLPEEVASKR
;
A
#
# COMPACT_ATOMS: atom_id res chain seq x y z
N MET A 1 -18.15 2.16 -17.15
CA MET A 1 -17.73 2.51 -18.53
C MET A 1 -16.76 3.67 -18.41
N PHE A 2 -15.46 3.42 -18.48
CA PHE A 2 -14.42 4.47 -18.42
C PHE A 2 -14.32 5.09 -19.81
N THR A 3 -15.08 6.16 -20.05
CA THR A 3 -15.13 6.79 -21.38
C THR A 3 -14.01 7.81 -21.58
N ARG A 4 -13.33 8.22 -20.50
CA ARG A 4 -12.30 9.26 -20.52
C ARG A 4 -11.04 8.85 -19.75
N VAL A 5 -9.88 9.35 -20.18
CA VAL A 5 -8.58 9.10 -19.52
C VAL A 5 -8.60 9.52 -18.06
N HIS A 6 -9.24 10.65 -17.76
CA HIS A 6 -9.46 11.12 -16.40
C HIS A 6 -10.10 10.06 -15.49
N ASP A 7 -11.09 9.32 -16.01
CA ASP A 7 -11.84 8.33 -15.23
C ASP A 7 -10.99 7.08 -14.97
N ILE A 8 -10.10 6.71 -15.90
CA ILE A 8 -9.11 5.64 -15.73
C ILE A 8 -8.11 6.01 -14.62
N LYS A 9 -7.54 7.22 -14.69
CA LYS A 9 -6.62 7.75 -13.67
C LYS A 9 -7.29 7.76 -12.29
N CYS A 10 -8.53 8.24 -12.22
CA CYS A 10 -9.31 8.24 -10.98
C CYS A 10 -9.55 6.84 -10.44
N ALA A 11 -9.88 5.86 -11.30
CA ALA A 11 -10.09 4.48 -10.91
C ALA A 11 -8.83 3.83 -10.32
N LEU A 12 -7.65 4.12 -10.88
CA LEU A 12 -6.37 3.64 -10.34
C LEU A 12 -6.11 4.18 -8.94
N LEU A 13 -6.36 5.47 -8.71
CA LEU A 13 -6.21 6.07 -7.38
C LEU A 13 -7.18 5.46 -6.37
N TRP A 14 -8.43 5.24 -6.78
CA TRP A 14 -9.44 4.55 -5.98
C TRP A 14 -9.05 3.11 -5.64
N PHE A 15 -8.55 2.37 -6.62
CA PHE A 15 -8.08 1.01 -6.43
C PHE A 15 -7.02 0.95 -5.32
N TRP A 16 -5.98 1.78 -5.40
CA TRP A 16 -4.93 1.83 -4.39
C TRP A 16 -5.47 2.22 -3.01
N ALA A 17 -6.35 3.23 -2.95
CA ALA A 17 -6.96 3.67 -1.70
C ALA A 17 -7.74 2.54 -1.01
N VAL A 18 -8.61 1.86 -1.75
CA VAL A 18 -9.45 0.77 -1.22
C VAL A 18 -8.60 -0.44 -0.88
N TRP A 19 -7.72 -0.86 -1.77
CA TRP A 19 -6.89 -2.05 -1.56
C TRP A 19 -5.98 -1.88 -0.34
N LEU A 20 -5.26 -0.75 -0.20
CA LEU A 20 -4.45 -0.48 0.99
C LEU A 20 -5.30 -0.39 2.26
N SER A 21 -6.52 0.16 2.19
CA SER A 21 -7.42 0.16 3.35
C SER A 21 -7.79 -1.25 3.81
N VAL A 22 -8.00 -2.18 2.88
CA VAL A 22 -8.22 -3.61 3.20
C VAL A 22 -6.95 -4.25 3.77
N VAL A 23 -5.77 -3.95 3.21
CA VAL A 23 -4.49 -4.44 3.75
C VAL A 23 -4.29 -3.98 5.20
N VAL A 24 -4.46 -2.69 5.48
CA VAL A 24 -4.38 -2.12 6.84
C VAL A 24 -5.36 -2.81 7.79
N ALA A 25 -6.60 -2.99 7.35
CA ALA A 25 -7.63 -3.60 8.19
C ALA A 25 -7.34 -5.07 8.49
N THR A 26 -6.89 -5.83 7.50
CA THR A 26 -6.56 -7.26 7.66
C THR A 26 -5.27 -7.47 8.45
N ASN A 27 -4.23 -6.65 8.25
CA ASN A 27 -3.01 -6.66 9.07
C ASN A 27 -3.29 -6.20 10.51
N GLY A 28 -4.13 -5.18 10.69
CA GLY A 28 -4.59 -4.73 12.00
C GLY A 28 -5.32 -5.83 12.76
N CYS A 29 -6.23 -6.54 12.11
CA CYS A 29 -6.90 -7.70 12.71
C CYS A 29 -5.91 -8.82 13.05
N ASP A 30 -4.88 -9.03 12.24
CA ASP A 30 -3.86 -10.04 12.50
C ASP A 30 -3.05 -9.73 13.77
N LEU A 31 -2.73 -8.45 14.00
CA LEU A 31 -2.08 -8.00 15.22
C LEU A 31 -3.01 -8.12 16.45
N LEU A 32 -4.31 -7.80 16.29
CA LEU A 32 -5.29 -8.01 17.36
C LEU A 32 -5.47 -9.49 17.72
N LYS A 33 -5.35 -10.41 16.75
CA LYS A 33 -5.32 -11.85 17.01
C LYS A 33 -4.08 -12.25 17.80
N HIS A 34 -2.91 -11.70 17.45
CA HIS A 34 -1.67 -11.94 18.21
C HIS A 34 -1.81 -11.52 19.67
N TRP A 35 -2.43 -10.37 19.93
CA TRP A 35 -2.70 -9.88 21.29
C TRP A 35 -3.91 -10.53 21.96
N THR A 36 -4.50 -11.56 21.36
CA THR A 36 -5.68 -12.30 21.89
C THR A 36 -6.93 -11.44 22.10
N ILE A 37 -6.96 -10.23 21.51
CA ILE A 37 -8.14 -9.35 21.51
C ILE A 37 -9.20 -9.90 20.55
N LEU A 38 -8.77 -10.43 19.40
CA LEU A 38 -9.62 -11.19 18.49
C LEU A 38 -9.41 -12.70 18.67
N PRO A 39 -10.47 -13.51 18.53
CA PRO A 39 -10.35 -14.95 18.65
C PRO A 39 -9.57 -15.57 17.48
N ALA A 40 -8.95 -16.72 17.72
CA ALA A 40 -8.13 -17.42 16.71
C ALA A 40 -8.89 -17.76 15.42
N TRP A 41 -10.20 -18.05 15.51
CA TRP A 41 -11.07 -18.37 14.38
C TRP A 41 -11.49 -17.15 13.53
N TRP A 42 -11.15 -15.92 13.95
CA TRP A 42 -11.48 -14.72 13.19
C TRP A 42 -10.81 -14.78 11.80
N ALA A 43 -11.65 -14.79 10.76
CA ALA A 43 -11.22 -15.05 9.39
C ALA A 43 -10.67 -13.81 8.67
N PHE A 44 -11.12 -12.61 9.05
CA PHE A 44 -10.69 -11.37 8.43
C PHE A 44 -9.35 -10.91 9.03
N ALA A 45 -8.28 -11.62 8.70
CA ALA A 45 -6.91 -11.33 9.08
C ALA A 45 -5.96 -11.83 7.98
N SER A 46 -4.84 -11.15 7.75
CA SER A 46 -3.94 -11.45 6.64
C SER A 46 -3.05 -12.67 6.86
N GLY A 47 -2.73 -12.99 8.12
CA GLY A 47 -1.69 -13.96 8.49
C GLY A 47 -0.26 -13.44 8.33
N ASN A 48 -0.09 -12.16 7.94
CA ASN A 48 1.22 -11.56 7.67
C ASN A 48 2.07 -11.41 8.94
N TYR A 49 1.48 -11.24 10.12
CA TYR A 49 2.22 -11.17 11.38
C TYR A 49 3.01 -12.45 11.62
N ALA A 50 2.39 -13.61 11.41
CA ALA A 50 3.07 -14.90 11.56
C ALA A 50 4.23 -15.05 10.58
N ALA A 51 4.08 -14.50 9.36
CA ALA A 51 5.15 -14.47 8.36
C ALA A 51 6.32 -13.60 8.83
N VAL A 52 6.04 -12.38 9.31
CA VAL A 52 7.07 -11.47 9.86
C VAL A 52 7.77 -12.07 11.07
N ALA A 53 7.02 -12.68 12.00
CA ALA A 53 7.60 -13.33 13.18
C ALA A 53 8.52 -14.49 12.80
N LYS A 54 8.15 -15.26 11.76
CA LYS A 54 8.99 -16.34 11.23
C LYS A 54 10.28 -15.78 10.62
N VAL A 55 10.19 -14.78 9.75
CA VAL A 55 11.35 -14.19 9.06
C VAL A 55 12.33 -13.57 10.05
N THR A 56 11.83 -12.84 11.04
CA THR A 56 12.67 -12.14 12.02
C THR A 56 13.25 -13.07 13.10
N SER A 57 12.75 -14.31 13.21
CA SER A 57 13.20 -15.29 14.21
C SER A 57 14.67 -15.69 14.09
N VAL A 58 15.30 -15.38 12.95
CA VAL A 58 16.75 -15.60 12.72
C VAL A 58 17.64 -14.82 13.70
N TYR A 59 17.12 -13.75 14.33
CA TYR A 59 17.85 -12.96 15.32
C TYR A 59 17.36 -13.21 16.76
N PRO A 60 18.26 -13.23 17.77
CA PRO A 60 17.87 -13.30 19.18
C PRO A 60 17.01 -12.12 19.62
N GLY A 61 15.98 -12.35 20.44
CA GLY A 61 15.09 -11.29 20.93
C GLY A 61 14.04 -10.80 19.91
N SER A 62 13.76 -11.59 18.88
CA SER A 62 12.90 -11.26 17.74
C SER A 62 11.42 -11.00 18.04
N SER A 63 10.89 -11.38 19.20
CA SER A 63 9.45 -11.26 19.49
C SER A 63 8.95 -9.81 19.49
N TRP A 64 9.65 -8.91 20.20
CA TRP A 64 9.27 -7.49 20.23
C TRP A 64 9.63 -6.77 18.92
N ILE A 65 10.70 -7.21 18.25
CA ILE A 65 11.11 -6.68 16.94
C ILE A 65 10.04 -7.00 15.88
N SER A 66 9.48 -8.21 15.89
CA SER A 66 8.38 -8.61 15.00
C SER A 66 7.18 -7.69 15.13
N VAL A 67 6.76 -7.44 16.38
CA VAL A 67 5.64 -6.55 16.69
C VAL A 67 5.94 -5.13 16.23
N LEU A 68 7.13 -4.62 16.52
CA LEU A 68 7.52 -3.25 16.14
C LEU A 68 7.56 -3.07 14.62
N LEU A 69 8.18 -3.99 13.89
CA LEU A 69 8.25 -3.95 12.43
C LEU A 69 6.86 -4.07 11.82
N PHE A 70 6.02 -4.98 12.33
CA PHE A 70 4.67 -5.16 11.80
C PHE A 70 3.76 -3.96 12.09
N LEU A 71 3.87 -3.35 13.26
CA LEU A 71 3.22 -2.06 13.56
C LEU A 71 3.70 -0.95 12.61
N GLY A 72 5.00 -0.90 12.33
CA GLY A 72 5.58 0.03 11.36
C GLY A 72 4.98 -0.15 9.97
N VAL A 73 4.86 -1.40 9.50
CA VAL A 73 4.20 -1.76 8.24
C VAL A 73 2.76 -1.27 8.22
N ILE A 74 1.96 -1.61 9.23
CA ILE A 74 0.53 -1.19 9.32
C ILE A 74 0.41 0.34 9.29
N ALA A 75 1.26 1.04 10.04
CA ALA A 75 1.26 2.51 10.07
C ALA A 75 1.62 3.10 8.70
N TRP A 76 2.60 2.52 8.00
CA TRP A 76 3.03 2.97 6.67
C TRP A 76 1.96 2.70 5.60
N GLU A 77 1.35 1.51 5.62
CA GLU A 77 0.19 1.18 4.78
C GLU A 77 -0.98 2.13 5.05
N GLY A 78 -1.24 2.44 6.32
CA GLY A 78 -2.28 3.39 6.75
C GLY A 78 -2.03 4.80 6.25
N LEU A 79 -0.79 5.28 6.36
CA LEU A 79 -0.38 6.56 5.79
C LEU A 79 -0.58 6.59 4.28
N ALA A 80 -0.14 5.55 3.56
CA ALA A 80 -0.33 5.45 2.12
C ALA A 80 -1.83 5.46 1.74
N ALA A 81 -2.67 4.69 2.45
CA ALA A 81 -4.11 4.66 2.22
C ALA A 81 -4.75 6.05 2.39
N ILE A 82 -4.44 6.76 3.48
CA ILE A 82 -4.94 8.12 3.74
C ILE A 82 -4.52 9.08 2.63
N LEU A 83 -3.25 9.00 2.20
CA LEU A 83 -2.74 9.84 1.12
C LEU A 83 -3.42 9.55 -0.22
N PHE A 84 -3.68 8.28 -0.54
CA PHE A 84 -4.45 7.92 -1.74
C PHE A 84 -5.89 8.41 -1.67
N TRP A 85 -6.57 8.29 -0.53
CA TRP A 85 -7.90 8.89 -0.34
C TRP A 85 -7.91 10.40 -0.55
N ARG A 86 -6.90 11.10 -0.01
CA ARG A 86 -6.72 12.53 -0.24
C ARG A 86 -6.49 12.83 -1.73
N ALA A 87 -5.66 12.05 -2.41
CA ALA A 87 -5.42 12.19 -3.84
C ALA A 87 -6.71 12.00 -4.66
N VAL A 88 -7.50 10.96 -4.35
CA VAL A 88 -8.81 10.71 -4.95
C VAL A 88 -9.73 11.92 -4.82
N VAL A 89 -9.89 12.46 -3.61
CA VAL A 89 -10.77 13.60 -3.35
C VAL A 89 -10.32 14.86 -4.10
N LEU A 90 -9.01 15.12 -4.15
CA LEU A 90 -8.46 16.27 -4.88
C LEU A 90 -8.59 16.10 -6.40
N TRP A 91 -8.37 14.89 -6.90
CA TRP A 91 -8.52 14.54 -8.32
C TRP A 91 -9.96 14.71 -8.79
N MET A 92 -10.92 14.14 -8.06
CA MET A 92 -12.36 14.27 -8.38
C MET A 92 -12.86 15.72 -8.36
N ARG A 93 -12.23 16.58 -7.55
CA ARG A 93 -12.57 18.01 -7.47
C ARG A 93 -11.82 18.87 -8.48
N GLN A 94 -11.02 18.27 -9.37
CA GLN A 94 -10.18 18.96 -10.37
C GLN A 94 -9.35 20.10 -9.77
N ARG A 95 -8.77 19.89 -8.58
CA ARG A 95 -8.01 20.93 -7.88
C ARG A 95 -6.53 20.89 -8.28
N GLU A 96 -5.94 22.06 -8.49
CA GLU A 96 -4.51 22.29 -8.79
C GLU A 96 -3.50 21.43 -7.98
N PRO A 97 -3.65 21.20 -6.65
CA PRO A 97 -2.71 20.34 -5.91
C PRO A 97 -2.91 18.82 -6.12
N ALA A 98 -3.77 18.37 -7.04
CA ALA A 98 -4.06 16.95 -7.25
C ALA A 98 -2.82 16.14 -7.64
N TYR A 99 -2.00 16.64 -8.58
CA TYR A 99 -0.78 15.94 -9.00
C TYR A 99 0.25 15.81 -7.89
N ALA A 100 0.45 16.86 -7.09
CA ALA A 100 1.35 16.81 -5.93
C ALA A 100 0.89 15.77 -4.91
N ALA A 101 -0.42 15.73 -4.61
CA ALA A 101 -0.98 14.74 -3.69
C ALA A 101 -0.85 13.30 -4.21
N VAL A 102 -1.09 13.10 -5.51
CA VAL A 102 -0.92 11.78 -6.16
C VAL A 102 0.53 11.33 -6.11
N ASN A 103 1.48 12.22 -6.42
CA ASN A 103 2.91 11.90 -6.38
C ASN A 103 3.36 11.49 -4.98
N VAL A 104 2.91 12.22 -3.95
CA VAL A 104 3.24 11.88 -2.56
C VAL A 104 2.64 10.53 -2.17
N ALA A 105 1.38 10.26 -2.52
CA ALA A 105 0.74 8.98 -2.22
C ALA A 105 1.47 7.79 -2.87
N ILE A 106 1.79 7.92 -4.16
CA ILE A 106 2.52 6.89 -4.91
C ILE A 106 3.95 6.73 -4.37
N ALA A 107 4.66 7.81 -4.09
CA ALA A 107 6.03 7.75 -3.55
C ALA A 107 6.08 7.04 -2.19
N VAL A 108 5.12 7.34 -1.29
CA VAL A 108 5.02 6.67 0.02
C VAL A 108 4.69 5.19 -0.12
N SER A 109 3.85 4.81 -1.09
CA SER A 109 3.56 3.39 -1.35
C SER A 109 4.76 2.68 -1.99
N MET A 110 5.45 3.31 -2.94
CA MET A 110 6.65 2.74 -3.55
C MET A 110 7.76 2.53 -2.52
N SER A 111 7.94 3.48 -1.59
CA SER A 111 8.97 3.35 -0.55
C SER A 111 8.65 2.22 0.43
N LEU A 112 7.38 1.94 0.71
CA LEU A 112 6.98 0.74 1.47
C LEU A 112 7.42 -0.54 0.76
N TRP A 113 7.09 -0.69 -0.52
CA TRP A 113 7.45 -1.90 -1.28
C TRP A 113 8.95 -2.05 -1.46
N ALA A 114 9.67 -0.94 -1.67
CA ALA A 114 11.12 -0.93 -1.71
C ALA A 114 11.73 -1.34 -0.35
N ALA A 115 11.16 -0.88 0.77
CA ALA A 115 11.60 -1.28 2.11
C ALA A 115 11.43 -2.80 2.34
N PHE A 116 10.34 -3.39 1.86
CA PHE A 116 10.18 -4.86 1.89
C PHE A 116 11.26 -5.58 1.09
N LEU A 117 11.59 -5.13 -0.12
CA LEU A 117 12.67 -5.73 -0.92
C LEU A 117 14.03 -5.61 -0.23
N VAL A 118 14.31 -4.50 0.45
CA VAL A 118 15.52 -4.36 1.28
C VAL A 118 15.48 -5.31 2.46
N ALA A 119 14.33 -5.47 3.12
CA ALA A 119 14.17 -6.39 4.23
C ALA A 119 14.41 -7.85 3.80
N GLU A 120 13.96 -8.25 2.60
CA GLU A 120 14.23 -9.59 2.07
C GLU A 120 15.73 -9.90 1.99
N GLU A 121 16.55 -8.93 1.57
CA GLU A 121 18.01 -9.07 1.57
C GLU A 121 18.59 -9.14 2.99
N VAL A 122 18.07 -8.33 3.92
CA VAL A 122 18.51 -8.33 5.33
C VAL A 122 18.25 -9.68 6.01
N TYR A 123 17.06 -10.24 5.79
CA TYR A 123 16.63 -11.49 6.44
C TYR A 123 16.91 -12.75 5.61
N VAL A 124 17.37 -12.59 4.36
CA VAL A 124 17.65 -13.69 3.42
C VAL A 124 16.42 -14.61 3.24
N ASP A 125 15.23 -14.00 3.13
CA ASP A 125 13.98 -14.69 2.82
C ASP A 125 13.34 -14.04 1.59
N PHE A 126 13.29 -14.79 0.48
CA PHE A 126 12.79 -14.32 -0.81
C PHE A 126 11.43 -14.92 -1.19
N SER A 127 10.76 -15.59 -0.26
CA SER A 127 9.54 -16.38 -0.52
C SER A 127 8.39 -15.55 -1.10
N VAL A 128 8.34 -14.25 -0.79
CA VAL A 128 7.31 -13.30 -1.26
C VAL A 128 7.86 -12.20 -2.16
N SER A 129 9.11 -12.31 -2.58
CA SER A 129 9.83 -11.28 -3.34
C SER A 129 9.19 -10.93 -4.68
N SER A 130 8.54 -11.91 -5.33
CA SER A 130 7.77 -11.65 -6.55
C SER A 130 6.62 -10.69 -6.32
N THR A 131 5.92 -10.81 -5.18
CA THR A 131 4.78 -9.98 -4.83
C THR A 131 5.21 -8.53 -4.59
N HIS A 132 6.26 -8.32 -3.79
CA HIS A 132 6.76 -6.97 -3.51
C HIS A 132 7.32 -6.29 -4.78
N ARG A 133 8.04 -7.03 -5.65
CA ARG A 133 8.46 -6.50 -6.96
C ARG A 133 7.28 -6.11 -7.85
N GLN A 134 6.23 -6.94 -7.90
CA GLN A 134 5.03 -6.64 -8.68
C GLN A 134 4.30 -5.41 -8.14
N LEU A 135 4.14 -5.28 -6.82
CA LEU A 135 3.50 -4.12 -6.20
C LEU A 135 4.29 -2.84 -6.48
N LEU A 136 5.62 -2.86 -6.31
CA LEU A 136 6.49 -1.74 -6.66
C LEU A 136 6.35 -1.36 -8.14
N ALA A 137 6.39 -2.35 -9.04
CA ALA A 137 6.24 -2.13 -10.48
C ALA A 137 4.86 -1.56 -10.85
N LEU A 138 3.79 -2.04 -10.22
CA LEU A 138 2.42 -1.54 -10.44
C LEU A 138 2.26 -0.12 -9.90
N SER A 139 2.88 0.23 -8.78
CA SER A 139 2.90 1.60 -8.27
C SER A 139 3.65 2.54 -9.23
N LEU A 140 4.81 2.11 -9.75
CA LEU A 140 5.54 2.86 -10.77
C LEU A 140 4.73 3.00 -12.07
N LEU A 141 4.10 1.92 -12.54
CA LEU A 141 3.24 1.96 -13.72
C LEU A 141 2.06 2.91 -13.52
N THR A 142 1.47 2.92 -12.32
CA THR A 142 0.42 3.89 -11.98
C THR A 142 0.94 5.32 -12.09
N LEU A 143 2.14 5.61 -11.59
CA LEU A 143 2.77 6.92 -11.73
C LEU A 143 2.93 7.31 -13.21
N LEU A 144 3.46 6.41 -14.03
CA LEU A 144 3.64 6.63 -15.46
C LEU A 144 2.30 6.87 -16.16
N VAL A 145 1.26 6.10 -15.83
CA VAL A 145 -0.09 6.31 -16.38
C VAL A 145 -0.65 7.68 -16.01
N ILE A 146 -0.47 8.13 -14.76
CA ILE A 146 -0.92 9.45 -14.30
C ILE A 146 -0.25 10.58 -15.08
N HIS A 147 1.05 10.46 -15.38
CA HIS A 147 1.83 11.55 -16.00
C HIS A 147 1.91 11.50 -17.53
N LEU A 148 1.87 10.31 -18.13
CA LEU A 148 2.10 10.14 -19.57
C LEU A 148 0.82 10.02 -20.39
N LEU A 149 -0.30 9.57 -19.80
CA LEU A 149 -1.56 9.56 -20.54
C LEU A 149 -2.10 10.99 -20.67
N PRO A 150 -2.52 11.40 -21.88
CA PRO A 150 -2.96 12.76 -22.14
C PRO A 150 -4.23 13.08 -21.37
N GLU A 151 -4.30 14.27 -20.79
CA GLU A 151 -5.58 14.82 -20.34
C GLU A 151 -6.41 15.19 -21.57
N GLU A 152 -7.70 14.87 -21.56
CA GLU A 152 -8.59 15.32 -22.63
C GLU A 152 -8.65 16.85 -22.59
N VAL A 153 -8.18 17.49 -23.66
CA VAL A 153 -8.36 18.92 -23.84
C VAL A 153 -9.85 19.16 -23.96
N ALA A 154 -10.46 19.77 -22.95
CA ALA A 154 -11.84 20.20 -23.01
C ALA A 154 -12.00 21.08 -24.26
N SER A 155 -12.68 20.56 -25.29
CA SER A 155 -13.12 21.36 -26.42
C SER A 155 -13.98 22.47 -25.82
N LYS A 156 -13.45 23.70 -25.83
CA LYS A 156 -14.24 24.91 -25.59
C LYS A 156 -15.35 24.88 -26.64
N ARG A 157 -16.56 24.49 -26.24
CA ARG A 157 -17.79 24.77 -26.99
C ARG A 157 -18.35 26.09 -26.49
#